data_AF-A0A5C9BEE0-F1
#
_entry.id   AF-A0A5C9BEE0-F1
#
_cell.length_a   1.000
_cell.length_b   1.000
_cell.length_c   1.000
_cell.angle_alpha   90.00
_cell.angle_beta   90.00
_cell.angle_gamma   90.00
#
_symmetry.space_group_name_H-M   'P 1'
#
loop_
_entity.id
_entity.type
_entity.pdbx_description
1 polymer ?
#
loop_
_entity_poly.entity_id
_entity_poly.type
_entity_poly.pdbx_seq_one_letter_code
_entity_poly.pdbx_strand_id
1 'polypeptide(L)' 'MKAELDALEGKLAQLVQLSQRLRAENRQLRQELASALNQGHRMNGKIENARQRLENMLAQLPEDSA' A
#
# COMPACT_ATOMS: atom_id res chain seq x y z
N MET A 1 -41.12 23.28 -12.19
CA MET A 1 -40.20 24.22 -11.54
C MET A 1 -39.83 23.85 -10.10
N LYS A 2 -40.70 23.95 -9.07
CA LYS A 2 -40.32 23.60 -7.68
C LYS A 2 -39.90 22.13 -7.51
N ALA A 3 -40.70 21.20 -8.04
CA ALA A 3 -40.37 19.77 -7.99
C ALA A 3 -39.07 19.40 -8.74
N GLU A 4 -38.69 20.14 -9.77
CA GLU A 4 -37.43 19.91 -10.50
C GLU A 4 -36.23 20.41 -9.70
N LEU A 5 -36.38 21.54 -9.00
CA LEU A 5 -35.37 22.04 -8.07
C LEU A 5 -35.17 21.08 -6.89
N ASP A 6 -36.26 20.57 -6.30
CA ASP A 6 -36.20 19.60 -5.20
C ASP A 6 -35.51 18.29 -5.67
N ALA A 7 -35.78 17.84 -6.90
CA ALA A 7 -35.13 16.68 -7.49
C ALA A 7 -33.62 16.91 -7.75
N LEU A 8 -33.24 18.12 -8.19
CA LEU A 8 -31.84 18.50 -8.39
C LEU A 8 -31.09 18.58 -7.06
N GLU A 9 -31.71 19.14 -6.03
CA GLU A 9 -31.15 19.21 -4.67
C GLU A 9 -30.91 17.80 -4.12
N GLY A 10 -31.86 16.88 -4.28
CA GLY A 10 -31.70 15.49 -3.90
C GLY A 10 -30.54 14.79 -4.62
N LYS A 11 -30.40 15.01 -5.94
CA LYS A 11 -29.27 14.47 -6.72
C LYS A 11 -27.94 15.06 -6.29
N LEU A 12 -27.89 16.37 -5.99
CA LEU A 12 -26.69 17.03 -5.52
C LEU A 12 -26.26 16.47 -4.16
N ALA A 13 -27.20 16.29 -3.23
CA ALA A 13 -26.92 15.70 -1.93
C ALA A 13 -26.35 14.27 -2.06
N GLN A 14 -26.93 13.45 -2.94
CA GLN A 14 -26.42 12.11 -3.24
C GLN A 14 -25.00 12.15 -3.83
N LEU A 15 -24.74 13.07 -4.76
CA LEU A 15 -23.42 13.23 -5.37
C LEU A 15 -22.37 13.66 -4.34
N VAL A 16 -22.72 14.57 -3.44
CA VAL A 16 -21.84 15.02 -2.35
C VAL A 16 -21.52 13.85 -1.43
N GLN A 17 -22.53 13.08 -1.01
CA GLN A 17 -22.36 11.89 -0.19
C GLN A 17 -21.44 10.85 -0.85
N LEU A 18 -21.69 10.52 -2.11
CA LEU A 18 -20.87 9.59 -2.88
C LEU A 18 -19.43 10.09 -2.98
N SER A 19 -19.25 11.38 -3.28
CA SER A 19 -17.91 11.97 -3.41
C SER A 19 -17.15 11.99 -2.09
N GLN A 20 -17.83 12.17 -0.96
CA GLN A 20 -17.21 12.09 0.37
C GLN A 20 -16.79 10.66 0.70
N ARG A 21 -17.65 9.67 0.42
CA ARG A 21 -17.34 8.25 0.59
C ARG A 21 -16.13 7.82 -0.25
N LEU A 22 -16.14 8.12 -1.54
CA LEU A 22 -15.03 7.78 -2.45
C LEU A 22 -13.72 8.45 -2.02
N ARG A 23 -13.76 9.69 -1.51
CA ARG A 23 -12.56 10.35 -0.96
C ARG A 23 -12.05 9.66 0.29
N ALA A 24 -12.93 9.16 1.17
CA ALA A 24 -12.53 8.43 2.36
C ALA A 24 -11.89 7.08 1.98
N GLU A 25 -12.55 6.32 1.11
CA GLU A 25 -12.03 5.04 0.58
C GLU A 25 -10.68 5.23 -0.12
N ASN A 26 -10.53 6.28 -0.94
CA ASN A 26 -9.26 6.56 -1.60
C ASN A 26 -8.12 6.86 -0.61
N ARG A 27 -8.40 7.62 0.47
CA ARG A 27 -7.41 7.86 1.53
C ARG A 27 -7.02 6.57 2.24
N GLN A 28 -7.99 5.71 2.55
CA GLN A 28 -7.74 4.43 3.19
C GLN A 28 -6.87 3.53 2.30
N LEU A 29 -7.22 3.37 1.03
CA LEU A 29 -6.46 2.55 0.07
C LEU A 29 -5.02 3.06 -0.10
N ARG A 30 -4.82 4.38 -0.14
CA ARG A 30 -3.47 4.96 -0.18
C ARG A 30 -2.65 4.63 1.07
N GLN A 31 -3.28 4.65 2.24
CA GLN A 31 -2.63 4.29 3.50
C GLN A 31 -2.26 2.81 3.55
N GLU A 32 -3.16 1.93 3.09
CA GLU A 32 -2.91 0.49 2.98
C GLU A 32 -1.78 0.19 2.00
N LEU A 33 -1.78 0.84 0.83
CA LEU A 33 -0.71 0.71 -0.16
C LEU A 33 0.64 1.15 0.41
N ALA A 34 0.71 2.30 1.09
CA ALA A 34 1.93 2.76 1.73
C ALA A 34 2.42 1.77 2.80
N SER A 35 1.52 1.17 3.58
CA SER A 35 1.86 0.15 4.56
C SER A 35 2.44 -1.11 3.90
N ALA A 36 1.80 -1.61 2.84
CA ALA A 36 2.24 -2.79 2.10
C ALA A 36 3.61 -2.57 1.44
N LEU A 37 3.83 -1.42 0.81
CA LEU A 37 5.13 -1.06 0.22
C LEU A 37 6.24 -1.01 1.29
N ASN A 38 5.96 -0.38 2.44
CA ASN A 38 6.91 -0.35 3.55
C ASN A 38 7.22 -1.74 4.10
N GLN A 39 6.22 -2.63 4.19
CA GLN A 39 6.44 -4.02 4.58
C GLN A 39 7.31 -4.76 3.56
N GLY A 40 7.03 -4.59 2.26
CA GLY A 40 7.82 -5.17 1.17
C GLY A 40 9.29 -4.74 1.21
N HIS A 41 9.56 -3.44 1.38
CA HIS A 41 10.92 -2.93 1.53
C HIS A 41 11.63 -3.52 2.76
N ARG A 42 10.94 -3.62 3.90
CA ARG A 42 11.52 -4.26 5.10
C ARG A 42 11.84 -5.74 4.87
N MET A 43 10.97 -6.48 4.20
CA MET A 43 11.21 -7.90 3.92
C MET A 43 12.39 -8.08 2.96
N ASN A 44 12.45 -7.31 1.89
CA ASN A 44 13.58 -7.34 0.96
C ASN A 44 14.91 -7.00 1.67
N GLY A 45 14.92 -5.99 2.55
CA GLY A 45 16.12 -5.66 3.33
C GLY A 45 16.57 -6.81 4.25
N LYS A 46 15.62 -7.54 4.86
CA LYS A 46 15.94 -8.73 5.68
C LYS A 46 16.50 -9.86 4.83
N ILE A 47 15.94 -10.10 3.65
CA ILE A 47 16.42 -11.13 2.71
C ILE A 47 17.83 -10.79 2.26
N GLU A 48 18.09 -9.53 1.89
CA GLU A 48 19.42 -9.11 1.44
C GLU A 48 20.46 -9.22 2.56
N ASN A 49 20.09 -8.83 3.79
CA ASN A 49 20.96 -9.02 4.95
C ASN A 49 21.26 -10.51 5.21
N ALA A 50 20.24 -11.38 5.14
CA ALA A 50 20.43 -12.82 5.31
C ALA A 50 21.33 -13.39 4.22
N ARG A 51 21.13 -12.97 2.96
CA ARG A 51 21.97 -13.32 1.82
C ARG A 51 23.43 -12.91 2.06
N GLN A 52 23.69 -11.66 2.42
CA GLN A 52 25.05 -11.18 2.69
C GLN A 52 25.71 -11.97 3.82
N ARG A 53 24.97 -12.32 4.87
CA ARG A 53 25.48 -13.15 5.96
C ARG A 53 25.88 -14.55 5.47
N LEU A 54 25.05 -15.17 4.62
CA LEU A 54 25.37 -16.47 4.02
C LEU A 54 26.59 -16.38 3.09
N GLU A 55 26.66 -15.37 2.24
CA GLU A 55 27.82 -15.13 1.36
C GLU A 55 29.11 -14.93 2.18
N ASN A 56 29.05 -14.15 3.26
CA ASN A 56 30.18 -13.95 4.15
C ASN A 56 30.61 -15.25 4.86
N MET A 57 29.65 -16.07 5.29
CA MET A 57 29.95 -17.37 5.91
C MET A 57 30.58 -18.32 4.89
N LEU A 58 30.07 -18.37 3.65
CA LEU A 58 30.64 -19.15 2.56
C LEU A 58 32.07 -18.71 2.23
N ALA A 59 32.34 -17.40 2.20
CA ALA A 59 33.68 -16.86 1.96
C ALA A 59 34.69 -17.16 3.08
N GLN A 60 34.21 -17.50 4.28
CA GLN A 60 35.04 -17.90 5.42
C GLN A 60 35.21 -19.41 5.53
N LEU A 61 34.53 -20.20 4.69
CA LEU A 61 34.81 -21.63 4.62
C LEU A 61 36.19 -21.82 3.97
N PRO A 62 37.11 -22.54 4.63
CA PRO A 62 38.39 -22.89 3.99
C PRO A 62 38.10 -23.68 2.72
N GLU A 63 38.84 -23.38 1.64
CA GLU A 63 38.90 -24.23 0.45
C GLU A 63 39.56 -25.56 0.86
N ASP A 64 38.78 -26.50 1.41
CA ASP A 64 39.27 -27.85 1.62
C ASP A 64 38.12 -28.84 1.65
N SER A 65 37.87 -29.45 0.48
CA SER A 65 37.62 -30.88 0.36
C SER A 65 37.88 -31.30 -1.09
N ALA A 66 39.11 -31.78 -1.32
CA ALA A 66 39.69 -32.47 -2.50
C ALA A 66 40.43 -31.63 -3.55
#